data_AF-A0A955C8K2-F1
#
_entry.id   AF-A0A955C8K2-F1
#
_cell.length_a   1.000
_cell.length_b   1.000
_cell.length_c   1.000
_cell.angle_alpha   90.00
_cell.angle_beta   90.00
_cell.angle_gamma   90.00
#
_symmetry.space_group_name_H-M   'P 1'
#
loop_
_entity.id
_entity.type
_entity.pdbx_description
1 polymer ?
#
loop_
_entity_poly.entity_id
_entity_poly.type
_entity_poly.pdbx_seq_one_letter_code
_entity_poly.pdbx_strand_id
1 'polypeptide(L)'
;VNDQPDRDDRSPFADIDAEFMVGSPKGIFAVSRDLSVMEFAQYAAIGSGERYAYGALHALYNSKRTAEQIAKAAVEAAVHFEQTCGGSTDVVVIRAR
;
A
#
# COMPACT_ATOMS: atom_id res chain seq x y z
N VAL A 1 12.21 -29.94 -14.11
CA VAL A 1 12.02 -28.64 -14.77
C VAL A 1 12.66 -27.60 -13.89
N ASN A 2 13.82 -27.10 -14.33
CA ASN A 2 14.56 -26.03 -13.69
C ASN A 2 14.29 -24.79 -14.55
N ASP A 3 13.09 -24.23 -14.42
CA ASP A 3 12.62 -23.08 -15.20
C ASP A 3 12.84 -21.78 -14.42
N GLN A 4 13.93 -21.69 -13.65
CA GLN A 4 14.38 -20.38 -13.18
C GLN A 4 15.08 -19.68 -14.34
N PRO A 5 14.66 -18.46 -14.71
CA PRO A 5 15.32 -17.71 -15.76
C PRO A 5 16.80 -17.52 -15.41
N ASP A 6 17.67 -17.62 -16.41
CA ASP A 6 19.09 -17.29 -16.25
C ASP A 6 19.21 -15.87 -15.71
N ARG A 7 20.22 -15.59 -14.86
CA ARG A 7 20.36 -14.28 -14.20
C ARG A 7 20.45 -13.09 -15.18
N ASP A 8 20.78 -13.35 -16.44
CA ASP A 8 20.84 -12.36 -17.53
C ASP A 8 19.53 -12.23 -18.33
N ASP A 9 18.57 -13.15 -18.16
CA ASP A 9 17.23 -13.02 -18.74
C ASP A 9 16.43 -12.02 -17.90
N ARG A 10 16.52 -10.74 -18.29
CA ARG A 10 15.63 -9.71 -17.79
C ARG A 10 14.19 -10.18 -18.03
N SER A 11 13.47 -10.39 -16.93
CA SER A 11 12.04 -10.69 -16.96
C SER A 11 11.34 -9.71 -17.93
N PRO A 12 10.38 -10.15 -18.76
CA PRO A 12 9.58 -9.23 -19.57
C PRO A 12 8.80 -8.22 -18.72
N PHE A 13 8.77 -8.41 -17.41
CA PHE A 13 8.19 -7.50 -16.43
C PHE A 13 9.22 -6.66 -15.67
N ALA A 14 10.53 -6.82 -15.93
CA ALA A 14 11.59 -6.05 -15.29
C ALA A 14 11.51 -4.55 -15.63
N ASP A 15 10.87 -4.22 -16.75
CA ASP A 15 10.64 -2.83 -17.18
C ASP A 15 9.30 -2.27 -16.65
N ILE A 16 8.50 -3.06 -15.92
CA ILE A 16 7.31 -2.55 -15.23
C ILE A 16 7.76 -1.82 -13.98
N ASP A 17 7.90 -0.50 -14.08
CA ASP A 17 8.14 0.35 -12.92
C ASP A 17 6.83 0.68 -12.20
N ALA A 18 6.13 -0.36 -11.71
CA ALA A 18 4.87 -0.21 -11.00
C ALA A 18 4.94 -0.82 -9.60
N GLU A 19 4.45 -0.06 -8.64
CA GLU A 19 4.18 -0.50 -7.28
C GLU A 19 2.72 -0.18 -7.00
N PHE A 20 1.95 -1.15 -6.50
CA PHE A 20 0.54 -0.95 -6.23
C PHE A 20 0.05 -1.80 -5.06
N MET A 21 -1.07 -1.36 -4.48
CA MET A 21 -1.76 -2.08 -3.42
C MET A 21 -3.05 -2.70 -3.93
N VAL A 22 -3.41 -3.84 -3.34
CA VAL A 22 -4.66 -4.55 -3.60
C VAL A 22 -5.43 -4.70 -2.30
N GLY A 23 -6.61 -4.10 -2.23
CA GLY A 23 -7.58 -4.34 -1.16
C GLY A 23 -8.66 -5.32 -1.64
N SER A 24 -8.95 -6.35 -0.84
CA SER A 24 -10.01 -7.32 -1.16
C SER A 24 -10.70 -7.81 0.12
N PRO A 25 -11.86 -8.50 0.01
CA PRO A 25 -12.48 -9.17 1.16
C PRO A 25 -11.58 -10.21 1.85
N LYS A 26 -10.48 -10.64 1.19
CA LYS A 26 -9.54 -11.64 1.68
C LYS A 26 -8.32 -11.06 2.38
N GLY A 27 -8.04 -9.76 2.22
CA GLY A 27 -6.85 -9.15 2.79
C GLY A 27 -6.37 -7.92 2.01
N ILE A 28 -5.26 -7.38 2.49
CA ILE A 28 -4.55 -6.22 1.91
C ILE A 28 -3.18 -6.73 1.45
N PHE A 29 -2.82 -6.43 0.21
CA PHE A 29 -1.57 -6.86 -0.40
C PHE A 29 -0.85 -5.68 -1.03
N ALA A 30 0.48 -5.74 -1.10
CA ALA A 30 1.28 -4.88 -1.98
C ALA A 30 2.04 -5.75 -2.98
N VAL A 31 2.15 -5.22 -4.20
CA VAL A 31 2.97 -5.77 -5.27
C VAL A 31 4.11 -4.80 -5.51
N SER A 32 5.32 -5.26 -5.25
CA SER A 32 6.55 -4.49 -5.42
C SER A 32 7.02 -4.51 -6.88
N ARG A 33 7.98 -3.65 -7.21
CA ARG A 33 8.57 -3.55 -8.56
C ARG A 33 9.24 -4.84 -9.06
N ASP A 34 9.70 -5.69 -8.15
CA ASP A 34 10.26 -7.01 -8.46
C ASP A 34 9.19 -8.12 -8.55
N LEU A 35 7.91 -7.74 -8.57
CA LEU A 35 6.74 -8.61 -8.54
C LEU A 35 6.61 -9.47 -7.28
N SER A 36 7.37 -9.18 -6.22
CA SER A 36 7.11 -9.78 -4.92
C SER A 36 5.75 -9.33 -4.38
N VAL A 37 5.02 -10.27 -3.78
CA VAL A 37 3.72 -10.03 -3.18
C VAL A 37 3.84 -10.16 -1.67
N MET A 38 3.42 -9.12 -0.95
CA MET A 38 3.37 -9.09 0.51
C MET A 38 1.92 -8.95 0.98
N GLU A 39 1.52 -9.78 1.93
CA GLU A 39 0.24 -9.65 2.65
C GLU A 39 0.46 -8.87 3.95
N PHE A 40 -0.45 -7.95 4.26
CA PHE A 40 -0.40 -7.14 5.48
C PHE A 40 -1.52 -7.54 6.44
N ALA A 41 -1.13 -7.82 7.69
CA ALA A 41 -2.07 -8.24 8.74
C ALA A 41 -2.95 -7.10 9.29
N GLN A 42 -2.51 -5.84 9.17
CA GLN A 42 -3.13 -4.73 9.89
C GLN A 42 -3.39 -3.52 8.98
N TYR A 43 -2.33 -2.98 8.39
CA TYR A 43 -2.36 -1.79 7.55
C TYR A 43 -1.11 -1.72 6.69
N ALA A 44 -1.20 -0.94 5.60
CA ALA A 44 -0.09 -0.66 4.70
C ALA A 44 -0.28 0.73 4.09
N ALA A 45 0.83 1.31 3.64
CA ALA A 45 0.90 2.52 2.83
C ALA A 45 2.06 2.35 1.84
N ILE A 46 1.91 2.93 0.64
CA ILE A 46 2.95 3.02 -0.40
C ILE A 46 3.05 4.46 -0.91
N GLY A 47 4.13 4.76 -1.64
CA GLY A 47 4.36 6.06 -2.27
C GLY A 47 5.11 7.05 -1.36
N SER A 48 5.39 8.25 -1.88
CA SER A 48 6.29 9.23 -1.24
C SER A 48 5.87 9.66 0.18
N GLY A 49 4.56 9.62 0.48
CA GLY A 49 4.02 10.00 1.78
C GLY A 49 3.93 8.88 2.81
N GLU A 50 4.36 7.66 2.48
CA GLU A 50 4.11 6.46 3.29
C GLU A 50 4.58 6.58 4.75
N ARG A 51 5.75 7.20 4.98
CA ARG A 51 6.35 7.36 6.31
C ARG A 51 5.47 8.17 7.26
N TYR A 52 4.76 9.17 6.75
CA TYR A 52 3.83 9.98 7.52
C TYR A 52 2.51 9.22 7.74
N ALA A 53 2.04 8.53 6.70
CA ALA A 53 0.87 7.66 6.80
C ALA A 53 1.08 6.56 7.84
N TYR A 54 2.23 5.87 7.86
CA TYR A 54 2.56 4.84 8.85
C TYR A 54 2.56 5.38 10.28
N GLY A 55 3.03 6.61 10.51
CA GLY A 55 2.94 7.24 11.83
C GLY A 55 1.50 7.41 12.31
N ALA A 56 0.62 7.90 11.43
CA ALA A 56 -0.80 8.05 11.72
C ALA A 56 -1.50 6.69 11.89
N LEU A 57 -1.24 5.72 10.99
CA LEU A 57 -1.76 4.36 11.09
C LEU A 57 -1.40 3.74 12.44
N HIS A 58 -0.12 3.77 12.81
CA HIS A 58 0.36 3.24 14.09
C HIS A 58 -0.33 3.88 15.30
N ALA A 59 -0.43 5.21 15.31
CA ALA A 59 -1.05 5.94 16.42
C ALA A 59 -2.55 5.68 16.55
N LEU A 60 -3.24 5.42 15.42
CA LEU A 60 -4.70 5.35 15.37
C LEU A 60 -5.26 3.93 15.33
N TYR A 61 -4.44 2.92 15.02
CA TYR A 61 -4.91 1.55 14.79
C TYR A 61 -5.71 0.97 15.95
N ASN A 62 -5.25 1.18 17.19
CA ASN A 62 -5.92 0.69 18.41
C ASN A 62 -6.98 1.66 18.97
N SER A 63 -7.37 2.68 18.20
CA SER A 63 -8.39 3.65 18.63
C SER A 63 -9.81 3.15 18.35
N LYS A 64 -10.82 3.92 18.77
CA LYS A 64 -12.24 3.62 18.47
C LYS A 64 -12.68 4.03 17.05
N ARG A 65 -11.74 4.46 16.19
CA ARG A 65 -12.04 4.91 14.83
C ARG A 65 -12.29 3.72 13.90
N THR A 66 -13.10 3.94 12.86
CA THR A 66 -13.30 2.94 11.80
C THR A 66 -12.07 2.84 10.90
N ALA A 67 -11.93 1.74 10.15
CA ALA A 67 -10.84 1.58 9.17
C ALA A 67 -10.81 2.72 8.15
N GLU A 68 -11.98 3.18 7.71
CA GLU A 68 -12.14 4.34 6.81
C GLU A 68 -11.57 5.62 7.43
N GLN A 69 -11.92 5.91 8.68
CA GLN A 69 -11.42 7.09 9.41
C GLN A 69 -9.91 7.03 9.63
N ILE A 70 -9.37 5.84 9.92
CA ILE A 70 -7.94 5.63 10.11
C ILE A 70 -7.18 5.83 8.79
N ALA A 71 -7.66 5.22 7.70
CA ALA A 71 -7.06 5.36 6.36
C ALA A 71 -7.07 6.82 5.88
N LYS A 72 -8.19 7.53 6.07
CA LYS A 72 -8.30 8.95 5.70
C LYS A 72 -7.32 9.81 6.49
N ALA A 73 -7.24 9.62 7.81
CA ALA A 73 -6.29 10.37 8.65
C ALA A 73 -4.82 10.11 8.26
N ALA A 74 -4.51 8.88 7.82
CA ALA A 74 -3.17 8.55 7.33
C ALA A 74 -2.83 9.26 6.00
N VAL A 75 -3.78 9.32 5.07
CA VAL A 75 -3.62 10.09 3.82
C VAL A 75 -3.52 11.59 4.11
N GLU A 76 -4.32 12.11 5.03
CA GLU A 76 -4.25 13.53 5.45
C GLU A 76 -2.89 13.87 6.05
N ALA A 77 -2.31 12.98 6.87
CA ALA A 77 -0.94 13.15 7.38
C ALA A 77 0.09 13.17 6.24
N ALA A 78 -0.03 12.26 5.27
CA ALA A 78 0.83 12.26 4.09
C ALA A 78 0.71 13.57 3.29
N VAL A 79 -0.51 14.00 2.96
CA VAL A 79 -0.77 15.27 2.25
C VAL A 79 -0.24 16.49 3.00
N HIS A 80 -0.28 16.47 4.33
CA HIS A 80 0.22 17.59 5.14
C HIS A 80 1.74 17.73 5.12
N PHE A 81 2.48 16.61 5.13
CA PHE A 81 3.94 16.62 5.29
C PHE A 81 4.73 16.32 4.03
N GLU A 82 4.15 15.66 3.03
CA GLU A 82 4.80 15.30 1.77
C GLU A 82 4.34 16.21 0.62
N GLN A 83 5.27 16.98 0.04
CA GLN A 83 4.97 17.99 -0.97
C GLN A 83 4.43 17.39 -2.28
N THR A 84 4.72 16.11 -2.53
CA THR A 84 4.24 15.39 -3.70
C THR A 84 2.88 14.73 -3.50
N CYS A 85 2.30 14.81 -2.29
CA CYS A 85 0.96 14.33 -1.99
C CYS A 85 -0.06 15.50 -1.96
N GLY A 86 -1.26 15.30 -2.53
CA GLY A 86 -2.28 16.34 -2.51
C GLY A 86 -3.60 15.94 -3.16
N GLY A 87 -4.55 16.87 -3.19
CA GLY A 87 -5.86 16.69 -3.81
C GLY A 87 -6.92 16.10 -2.88
N SER A 88 -8.05 15.71 -3.45
CA SER A 88 -9.15 15.07 -2.73
C SER A 88 -8.83 13.59 -2.46
N THR A 89 -9.04 13.14 -1.22
CA THR A 89 -8.90 11.72 -0.86
C THR A 89 -10.09 10.91 -1.37
N ASP A 90 -9.83 9.92 -2.21
CA ASP A 90 -10.80 8.88 -2.55
C ASP A 90 -10.70 7.73 -1.54
N VAL A 91 -11.84 7.18 -1.13
CA VAL A 91 -11.90 6.15 -0.10
C VAL A 91 -12.92 5.08 -0.49
N VAL A 92 -12.45 3.83 -0.54
CA VAL A 92 -13.28 2.66 -0.81
C VAL A 92 -13.22 1.71 0.38
N VAL A 93 -14.39 1.31 0.89
CA VAL A 93 -14.51 0.33 1.97
C VAL A 93 -14.99 -1.00 1.40
N ILE A 94 -14.16 -2.03 1.55
CA ILE A 94 -14.45 -3.39 1.12
C ILE A 94 -14.74 -4.23 2.37
N ARG A 95 -15.87 -4.96 2.37
CA ARG A 95 -16.25 -5.82 3.49
C ARG A 95 -15.87 -7.26 3.21
N ALA A 96 -15.25 -7.91 4.20
CA ALA A 96 -15.15 -9.37 4.24
C ALA A 96 -16.56 -9.98 4.33
N ARG A 97 -16.78 -11.10 3.64
CA ARG A 97 -18.00 -11.91 3.80
C ARG A 97 -17.90 -12.79 5.03
#